data_AF-A0A069D249-F1
#
_entry.id   AF-A0A069D249-F1
#
_cell.length_a   1.000
_cell.length_b   1.000
_cell.length_c   1.000
_cell.angle_alpha   90.00
_cell.angle_beta   90.00
_cell.angle_gamma   90.00
#
_symmetry.space_group_name_H-M   'P 1'
#
loop_
_entity.id
_entity.type
_entity.pdbx_description
1 polymer ?
#
loop_
_entity_poly.entity_id
_entity_poly.type
_entity_poly.pdbx_seq_one_letter_code
_entity_poly.pdbx_strand_id
1 'polypeptide(L)' 'MFIVVRGEAKVLFENSTHIIRENESFLVKGALLHSVWNNALETTTMIGISVKSSDDRCIK' A
#
# COMPACT_ATOMS: atom_id res chain seq x y z
N MET A 1 2.16 -2.47 4.77
CA MET A 1 0.76 -2.90 4.65
C MET A 1 -0.12 -1.67 4.66
N PHE A 2 -1.07 -1.60 3.75
CA PHE A 2 -2.05 -0.52 3.66
C PHE A 2 -3.44 -1.10 3.89
N ILE A 3 -4.27 -0.40 4.67
CA ILE A 3 -5.67 -0.75 4.91
C ILE A 3 -6.50 0.49 4.60
N VAL A 4 -7.51 0.38 3.74
CA VAL A 4 -8.41 1.51 3.48
C VAL A 4 -9.59 1.41 4.43
N VAL A 5 -9.76 2.43 5.27
CA VAL A 5 -10.87 2.50 6.24
C VAL A 5 -12.07 3.27 5.70
N ARG A 6 -11.84 4.14 4.69
CA ARG A 6 -12.89 4.84 3.96
C ARG A 6 -12.37 5.26 2.58
N GLY A 7 -13.17 5.05 1.53
CA GLY A 7 -12.84 5.45 0.16
C GLY A 7 -12.13 4.36 -0.65
N GLU A 8 -11.29 4.75 -1.60
CA GLU A 8 -10.57 3.83 -2.50
C GLU A 8 -9.18 4.37 -2.82
N ALA A 9 -8.16 3.51 -2.66
CA ALA A 9 -6.78 3.83 -2.98
C ALA A 9 -6.28 3.02 -4.17
N LYS A 10 -5.43 3.62 -5.01
CA LYS A 10 -4.72 2.94 -6.09
C LYS A 10 -3.23 2.92 -5.78
N VAL A 11 -2.66 1.73 -5.75
CA VAL A 11 -1.21 1.52 -5.67
C VAL A 11 -0.68 1.34 -7.09
N LEU A 12 0.21 2.24 -7.49
CA LEU A 12 0.89 2.22 -8.77
C LEU A 12 2.29 1.63 -8.60
N PHE A 13 2.56 0.56 -9.35
CA PHE A 13 3.88 -0.03 -9.56
C PHE A 13 4.34 0.29 -10.98
N GLU A 14 5.60 0.01 -11.32
CA GLU A 14 6.15 0.27 -12.66
C GLU A 14 5.29 -0.32 -13.79
N ASN A 15 4.85 -1.57 -13.63
CA ASN A 15 4.17 -2.32 -14.69
C ASN A 15 2.75 -2.76 -14.33
N SER A 16 2.24 -2.36 -13.16
CA SER A 16 0.93 -2.82 -12.70
C SER A 16 0.28 -1.84 -11.74
N THR A 17 -1.02 -2.00 -11.56
CA THR A 17 -1.77 -1.25 -10.55
C THR A 17 -2.59 -2.20 -9.70
N HIS A 18 -2.78 -1.83 -8.44
CA HIS A 18 -3.64 -2.53 -7.52
C HIS A 18 -4.62 -1.54 -6.88
N ILE A 19 -5.91 -1.87 -6.87
CA ILE A 19 -6.94 -1.05 -6.23
C ILE A 19 -7.26 -1.68 -4.88
N ILE A 20 -7.23 -0.87 -3.82
CA ILE A 20 -7.61 -1.25 -2.46
C ILE A 20 -8.90 -0.50 -2.13
N ARG A 21 -9.99 -1.24 -1.93
CA ARG A 21 -11.29 -0.68 -1.56
C ARG A 21 -11.47 -0.59 -0.06
N GLU A 22 -12.53 0.08 0.36
CA GLU A 22 -12.92 0.18 1.76
C GLU A 22 -12.98 -1.20 2.42
N ASN A 23 -12.39 -1.30 3.62
CA ASN A 23 -12.20 -2.51 4.41
C ASN A 23 -11.28 -3.58 3.80
N GLU A 24 -10.59 -3.25 2.70
CA GLU A 24 -9.55 -4.10 2.15
C GLU A 24 -8.15 -3.69 2.65
N SER A 25 -7.24 -4.66 2.60
CA SER A 25 -5.84 -4.44 2.92
C SER A 25 -4.93 -5.03 1.86
N PHE A 26 -3.74 -4.44 1.72
CA PHE A 26 -2.74 -4.88 0.77
C PHE A 26 -1.32 -4.78 1.34
N LEU A 27 -0.57 -5.88 1.25
CA LEU A 27 0.80 -5.96 1.69
C LEU A 27 1.75 -5.69 0.50
N VAL A 28 2.43 -4.54 0.56
CA VAL A 28 3.44 -4.18 -0.42
C VAL A 28 4.82 -4.64 0.05
N LYS A 29 5.60 -5.25 -0.85
CA LYS A 29 7.02 -5.52 -0.62
C LYS A 29 7.78 -4.19 -0.60
N GLY A 30 8.42 -3.86 0.52
CA GLY A 30 9.09 -2.55 0.71
C GLY A 30 10.20 -2.25 -0.30
N ALA A 31 10.82 -3.26 -0.90
CA ALA A 31 11.85 -3.10 -1.93
C ALA A 31 11.31 -2.69 -3.31
N LEU A 32 9.98 -2.80 -3.53
CA LEU A 32 9.37 -2.40 -4.80
C LEU A 32 9.04 -0.90 -4.76
N LEU A 33 9.50 -0.16 -5.76
CA LEU A 33 9.09 1.22 -5.96
C LEU A 33 7.58 1.26 -6.22
N HIS A 34 6.86 2.06 -5.43
CA HIS A 34 5.42 2.22 -5.56
C HIS A 34 4.99 3.62 -5.14
N SER A 35 3.82 4.03 -5.61
CA SER A 35 3.13 5.23 -5.15
C SER A 35 1.68 4.91 -4.80
N VAL A 36 1.14 5.60 -3.81
CA VAL A 36 -0.26 5.44 -3.38
C VAL A 36 -1.02 6.70 -3.76
N TRP A 37 -2.12 6.52 -4.48
CA TRP A 37 -2.95 7.59 -4.99
C TRP A 37 -4.38 7.45 -4.46
N ASN A 38 -5.01 8.58 -4.15
CA ASN A 38 -6.45 8.59 -3.93
C ASN A 38 -7.15 8.26 -5.27
N ASN A 39 -8.00 7.23 -5.29
CA ASN A 39 -8.76 6.83 -6.47
C ASN A 39 -10.25 7.15 -6.36
N ALA A 40 -10.66 7.85 -5.30
CA ALA A 40 -12.02 8.32 -5.10
C ALA A 40 -12.14 9.83 -5.39
N LEU A 41 -13.39 10.27 -5.60
CA LEU A 41 -13.72 11.70 -5.70
C LEU A 41 -13.58 12.43 -4.35
N GLU A 42 -13.81 11.71 -3.26
CA GLU A 42 -13.70 12.20 -1.88
C GLU A 42 -12.36 11.84 -1.25
N THR A 43 -12.10 12.36 -0.05
CA THR A 43 -10.92 12.01 0.75
C THR A 43 -10.93 10.51 1.12
N THR A 44 -9.88 9.80 0.70
CA THR A 44 -9.62 8.43 1.15
C THR A 44 -8.81 8.45 2.45
N THR A 45 -9.26 7.68 3.44
CA THR A 45 -8.56 7.50 4.73
C THR A 45 -7.98 6.09 4.77
N MET A 46 -6.69 5.98 5.11
CA MET A 46 -5.97 4.71 5.14
C MET A 46 -5.06 4.59 6.36
N ILE A 47 -4.83 3.37 6.80
CA ILE A 47 -3.86 3.02 7.84
C ILE A 47 -2.64 2.40 7.14
N GLY A 48 -1.46 2.97 7.38
CA GLY A 48 -0.19 2.42 6.95
C GLY A 48 0.52 1.71 8.10
N ILE A 49 0.84 0.42 7.93
CA ILE A 49 1.60 -0.37 8.90
C ILE A 49 2.90 -0.85 8.23
N SER A 50 4.03 -0.40 8.77
CA SER A 50 5.35 -0.93 8.39
C SER A 50 5.60 -2.23 9.14
N VAL A 51 5.81 -3.31 8.38
CA VAL A 51 6.08 -4.65 8.94
C VAL A 51 7.54 -4.98 8.65
N LYS A 52 8.34 -5.25 9.69
CA LYS A 52 9.70 -5.75 9.52
C LYS A 52 9.66 -7.21 9.13
N SER A 53 10.47 -7.60 8.15
CA SER A 53 10.70 -9.01 7.86
C SER A 53 11.79 -9.55 8.77
N SER A 54 11.69 -10.82 9.18
CA SER A 54 12.75 -11.49 9.95
C SER A 54 14.04 -11.69 9.14
N ASP A 55 14.03 -11.40 7.83
CA ASP A 55 15.13 -11.60 6.89
C ASP A 55 15.88 -10.31 6.53
N ASP A 56 15.68 -9.22 7.28
CA ASP A 56 16.47 -7.98 7.19
C ASP A 56 17.90 -8.17 7.76
N ARG A 57 18.57 -9.28 7.43
CA ARG A 57 20.03 -9.39 7.53
C ARG A 57 20.63 -8.52 6.43
N CYS A 58 20.75 -7.24 6.73
CA CYS A 58 21.65 -6.34 6.05
C CYS A 58 23.02 -7.04 5.96
N ILE A 59 23.41 -7.44 4.74
CA ILE A 59 24.79 -7.82 4.45
C ILE A 59 25.59 -6.55 4.68
N LYS A 60 26.29 -6.51 5.82
CA LYS A 60 27.24 -5.46 6.18
C LYS A 60 28.45 -5.49 5.26
#